data_AF-A0A5P9WDD8-F1
#
_entry.id   AF-A0A5P9WDD8-F1
#
_cell.length_a   1.000
_cell.length_b   1.000
_cell.length_c   1.000
_cell.angle_alpha   90.00
_cell.angle_beta   90.00
_cell.angle_gamma   90.00
#
_symmetry.space_group_name_H-M   'P 1'
#
loop_
_entity.id
_entity.type
_entity.pdbx_description
1 polymer ?
#
loop_
_entity_poly.entity_id
_entity_poly.type
_entity_poly.pdbx_seq_one_letter_code
_entity_poly.pdbx_strand_id
1 'polypeptide(L)' 'MDATDFPHDLVQTQAAWNATYDALTAPRPRNTAALRRRLLRLSVRLWWHPYWETVSSVPAARSELRHLARAHGAVRAA' A
#
# COMPACT_ATOMS: atom_id res chain seq x y z
N MET A 1 2.45 22.75 7.84
CA MET A 1 3.16 21.51 8.21
C MET A 1 2.38 20.36 7.58
N ASP A 2 2.30 20.25 6.26
CA ASP A 2 3.32 20.21 5.19
C ASP A 2 4.17 18.95 5.25
N ALA A 3 3.94 18.11 4.23
CA ALA A 3 4.51 16.80 3.95
C ALA A 3 4.32 15.76 5.05
N THR A 4 3.27 14.94 4.92
CA THR A 4 3.23 13.62 5.56
C THR A 4 4.39 12.81 4.97
N ASP A 5 5.57 12.92 5.59
CA ASP A 5 6.77 12.23 5.14
C ASP A 5 6.64 10.77 5.59
N PHE A 6 5.79 10.03 4.87
CA PHE A 6 5.61 8.62 5.13
C PHE A 6 6.94 7.90 4.90
N PRO A 7 7.31 6.96 5.78
CA PRO A 7 8.45 6.09 5.55
C PRO A 7 8.38 5.47 4.16
N HIS A 8 9.49 5.53 3.43
CA HIS A 8 9.53 5.11 2.03
C HIS A 8 9.09 3.65 1.85
N ASP A 9 9.44 2.79 2.80
CA ASP A 9 9.03 1.38 2.83
C ASP A 9 7.51 1.21 3.06
N LEU A 10 6.88 2.09 3.85
CA LEU A 10 5.43 2.11 4.03
C LEU A 10 4.71 2.50 2.73
N VAL A 11 5.21 3.54 2.04
CA VAL A 11 4.71 3.94 0.71
C VAL A 11 4.88 2.80 -0.30
N GLN A 12 6.05 2.18 -0.36
CA GLN A 12 6.29 1.02 -1.24
C GLN A 12 5.39 -0.16 -0.91
N THR A 13 5.15 -0.44 0.38
CA THR A 13 4.29 -1.54 0.82
C THR A 13 2.84 -1.28 0.38
N GLN A 14 2.33 -0.06 0.52
CA GLN A 14 1.00 0.31 0.04
C GLN A 14 0.90 0.23 -1.49
N ALA A 15 1.90 0.71 -2.22
CA ALA A 15 1.93 0.63 -3.68
C ALA A 15 1.95 -0.83 -4.16
N ALA A 16 2.77 -1.68 -3.53
CA ALA A 16 2.80 -3.11 -3.81
C ALA A 16 1.48 -3.82 -3.47
N TRP A 17 0.78 -3.36 -2.42
CA TRP A 17 -0.53 -3.88 -2.04
C TRP A 17 -1.56 -3.54 -3.11
N ASN A 18 -1.61 -2.28 -3.57
CA ASN A 18 -2.50 -1.84 -4.65
C ASN A 18 -2.25 -2.66 -5.93
N ALA A 19 -1.00 -2.76 -6.39
CA ALA A 19 -0.66 -3.52 -7.59
C ALA A 19 -1.02 -5.03 -7.48
N THR A 20 -0.87 -5.61 -6.28
CA THR A 20 -1.25 -7.02 -6.03
C THR A 20 -2.77 -7.18 -6.07
N TYR A 21 -3.51 -6.20 -5.54
CA TYR A 21 -4.97 -6.18 -5.58
C TYR A 21 -5.47 -6.03 -7.03
N ASP A 22 -4.91 -5.10 -7.79
CA ASP A 22 -5.25 -4.89 -9.21
C ASP A 22 -5.02 -6.18 -10.02
N ALA A 23 -3.88 -6.84 -9.82
CA ALA A 23 -3.57 -8.12 -10.47
C ALA A 23 -4.56 -9.25 -10.08
N LEU A 24 -5.13 -9.22 -8.88
CA LEU A 24 -6.18 -10.17 -8.46
C LEU A 24 -7.52 -9.87 -9.13
N THR A 25 -7.81 -8.60 -9.41
CA THR A 25 -9.06 -8.16 -10.06
C THR A 25 -9.02 -8.24 -11.59
N ALA A 26 -7.84 -8.44 -12.18
CA ALA A 26 -7.68 -8.59 -13.62
C ALA A 26 -8.45 -9.82 -14.17
N PRO A 27 -8.97 -9.77 -15.41
CA PRO A 27 -9.63 -10.93 -16.03
C PRO A 27 -8.69 -12.14 -16.12
N ARG A 28 -9.16 -13.32 -15.66
CA ARG A 28 -8.41 -14.58 -15.61
C ARG A 28 -7.00 -14.42 -14.98
N PRO A 29 -6.94 -14.04 -13.69
CA PRO A 29 -5.67 -13.77 -13.03
C PRO A 29 -4.82 -15.03 -12.96
N ARG A 30 -3.58 -14.95 -13.45
CA ARG A 30 -2.60 -16.03 -13.31
C ARG A 30 -2.05 -16.02 -11.89
N ASN A 31 -1.70 -17.18 -11.35
CA ASN A 31 -1.04 -17.31 -10.04
C ASN A 31 -1.85 -16.75 -8.85
N THR A 32 -3.18 -16.90 -8.85
CA THR A 32 -4.08 -16.37 -7.80
C THR A 32 -3.67 -16.75 -6.37
N ALA A 33 -3.23 -18.00 -6.14
CA ALA A 33 -2.77 -18.44 -4.83
C ALA A 33 -1.48 -17.71 -4.37
N ALA A 34 -0.57 -17.40 -5.30
CA ALA A 34 0.62 -16.62 -4.99
C ALA A 34 0.26 -15.15 -4.70
N LEU A 35 -0.65 -14.57 -5.49
CA LEU A 35 -1.14 -13.21 -5.30
C LEU A 35 -1.88 -13.03 -3.97
N ARG A 36 -2.76 -13.97 -3.59
CA ARG A 36 -3.45 -13.94 -2.29
C ARG A 36 -2.47 -14.03 -1.12
N ARG A 37 -1.48 -14.93 -1.18
CA ARG A 37 -0.42 -15.02 -0.17
C ARG A 37 0.39 -13.74 -0.07
N ARG A 38 0.72 -13.13 -1.22
CA ARG A 38 1.40 -11.83 -1.26
C ARG A 38 0.56 -10.73 -0.62
N LEU A 39 -0.74 -10.67 -0.93
CA LEU A 39 -1.66 -9.68 -0.38
C LEU A 39 -1.73 -9.80 1.15
N LEU A 40 -1.88 -11.01 1.70
CA LEU A 40 -1.90 -11.24 3.16
C LEU A 40 -0.61 -10.75 3.84
N ARG A 41 0.56 -11.08 3.27
CA ARG A 41 1.85 -10.60 3.82
C ARG A 41 1.96 -9.08 3.81
N LEU A 42 1.52 -8.43 2.73
CA LEU A 42 1.53 -6.97 2.62
C LEU A 42 0.52 -6.34 3.60
N SER A 43 -0.67 -6.92 3.77
CA SER A 43 -1.65 -6.47 4.77
C SER A 43 -1.08 -6.55 6.19
N VAL A 44 -0.37 -7.62 6.54
CA VAL A 44 0.30 -7.74 7.85
C VAL A 44 1.35 -6.64 8.01
N ARG A 45 2.22 -6.42 7.01
CA ARG A 45 3.24 -5.35 7.06
C ARG A 45 2.64 -3.96 7.20
N LEU A 46 1.54 -3.68 6.48
CA LEU A 46 0.81 -2.43 6.61
C LEU A 46 0.19 -2.28 7.99
N TRP A 47 -0.40 -3.34 8.55
CA TRP A 47 -1.13 -3.21 9.81
C TRP A 47 -0.21 -3.03 11.01
N TRP A 48 0.93 -3.71 11.03
CA TRP A 48 1.91 -3.72 12.13
C TRP A 48 3.06 -2.72 11.93
N HIS A 49 2.92 -1.74 11.04
CA HIS A 49 3.99 -0.79 10.78
C HIS A 49 4.19 0.17 11.97
N PRO A 50 5.42 0.37 12.47
CA PRO A 50 5.68 1.18 13.67
C PRO A 50 5.29 2.66 13.52
N TYR A 51 5.28 3.18 12.29
CA TYR A 51 4.78 4.53 11.98
C TYR A 51 3.37 4.82 12.52
N TRP A 52 2.52 3.81 12.70
CA TRP A 52 1.17 4.06 13.23
C TRP A 52 1.16 4.49 14.70
N GLU A 53 2.21 4.19 15.45
CA GLU A 53 2.37 4.63 16.83
C GLU A 53 2.80 6.10 16.92
N THR A 54 3.36 6.65 15.84
CA THR A 54 3.90 8.02 15.81
C THR A 54 2.88 9.06 15.35
N VAL A 55 1.74 8.65 14.80
CA VAL A 55 0.72 9.56 14.24
C VAL A 55 -0.44 9.80 15.20
N SER A 56 -0.94 11.04 15.22
CA SER A 56 -2.09 11.43 16.05
C SER A 56 -3.42 10.82 15.59
N SER A 57 -3.54 10.47 14.31
CA SER A 57 -4.74 9.83 13.74
C SER A 57 -4.37 8.81 12.68
N VAL A 58 -4.39 7.52 13.07
CA VAL A 58 -4.15 6.40 12.15
C VAL A 58 -5.15 6.37 10.98
N PRO A 59 -6.47 6.64 11.15
CA PRO A 59 -7.41 6.65 10.02
C PRO A 59 -7.11 7.75 8.98
N ALA A 60 -6.73 8.94 9.42
CA ALA A 60 -6.36 10.05 8.52
C ALA A 60 -5.07 9.70 7.75
N ALA A 61 -4.03 9.28 8.47
CA ALA A 61 -2.75 8.89 7.88
C ALA A 61 -2.89 7.71 6.89
N ARG A 62 -3.74 6.71 7.18
CA ARG A 62 -4.02 5.61 6.22
C ARG A 62 -4.73 6.09 4.96
N SER A 63 -5.52 7.17 5.03
CA SER A 63 -6.19 7.72 3.87
C SER A 63 -5.19 8.47 3.00
N GLU A 64 -4.36 9.33 3.60
CA GLU A 64 -3.27 10.04 2.92
C GLU A 64 -2.26 9.09 2.26
N LEU A 65 -1.85 8.03 2.96
CA LEU A 65 -0.98 6.99 2.41
C LEU A 65 -1.56 6.36 1.14
N ARG A 66 -2.87 6.09 1.12
CA ARG A 66 -3.56 5.54 -0.06
C ARG A 66 -3.57 6.54 -1.22
N HIS A 67 -3.72 7.84 -0.95
CA HIS A 67 -3.62 8.87 -1.98
C HIS A 67 -2.21 8.95 -2.58
N LEU A 68 -1.18 8.99 -1.74
CA LEU A 68 0.22 9.06 -2.18
C LEU A 68 0.65 7.81 -2.96
N ALA A 69 0.30 6.62 -2.47
CA ALA A 69 0.66 5.37 -3.15
C ALA A 69 0.01 5.24 -4.55
N ARG A 70 -1.19 5.83 -4.75
CA ARG A 70 -1.81 5.91 -6.08
C ARG A 70 -1.05 6.85 -7.01
N ALA A 71 -0.63 8.02 -6.51
CA ALA A 71 0.19 8.95 -7.29
C ALA A 71 1.55 8.33 -7.67
N HIS A 72 2.22 7.63 -6.76
CA HIS A 72 3.45 6.88 -7.05
C HIS A 72 3.25 5.76 -8.08
N GLY A 73 2.12 5.05 -8.03
CA GLY A 73 1.78 4.03 -9.02
C GLY A 73 1.58 4.62 -10.42
N ALA A 74 0.91 5.78 -10.51
CA ALA A 74 0.69 6.48 -11.77
C ALA A 74 2.00 6.98 -12.40
N VAL A 75 2.90 7.57 -11.60
CA VAL A 75 4.22 8.03 -12.06
C VAL A 75 5.08 6.87 -12.59
N ARG A 76 4.93 5.67 -12.03
CA ARG A 76 5.66 4.48 -12.50
C ARG A 76 5.07 3.82 -13.76
N ALA A 77 3.86 4.20 -14.15
CA ALA A 77 3.15 3.64 -15.29
C ALA A 77 3.16 4.57 -16.53
N ALA A 78 3.59 5.83 -16.37
CA ALA A 78 3.79 6.81 -17.43
C ALA A 78 5.22 6.76 -17.98
#